data_AF-A0AAW0RB02-F1
#
_entry.id   AF-A0AAW0RB02-F1
#
_cell.length_a   1.000
_cell.length_b   1.000
_cell.length_c   1.000
_cell.angle_alpha   90.00
_cell.angle_beta   90.00
_cell.angle_gamma   90.00
#
_symmetry.space_group_name_H-M   'P 1'
#
loop_
_entity.id
_entity.type
_entity.pdbx_description
1 polymer ?
#
loop_
_entity_poly.entity_id
_entity_poly.type
_entity_poly.pdbx_seq_one_letter_code
_entity_poly.pdbx_strand_id
1 'polypeptide(L)'
;MQFATAALFLFAAMGAIANPVEGNSEGIDVRATETIFHGTCSKVKDECNYKGEHGKLHHVKCPPKDKCTKKGAKCTFNSKDKKVICH
;
A
#
# COMPACT_ATOMS: atom_id res chain seq x y z
N MET A 1 -31.59 -39.39 -40.40
CA MET A 1 -31.85 -38.72 -39.11
C MET A 1 -30.52 -38.57 -38.39
N GLN A 2 -29.79 -37.49 -38.65
CA GLN A 2 -28.48 -37.23 -38.05
C GLN A 2 -28.70 -36.19 -36.96
N PHE A 3 -28.90 -36.65 -35.74
CA PHE A 3 -28.87 -35.80 -34.55
C PHE A 3 -27.41 -35.75 -34.08
N ALA A 4 -26.71 -34.68 -34.42
CA ALA A 4 -25.45 -34.34 -33.78
C ALA A 4 -25.57 -32.88 -33.32
N THR A 5 -26.21 -32.73 -32.16
CA THR A 5 -26.36 -31.48 -31.42
C THR A 5 -24.98 -30.91 -31.10
N ALA A 6 -24.62 -29.79 -31.71
CA ALA A 6 -23.41 -29.05 -31.35
C ALA A 6 -23.63 -28.37 -29.99
N ALA A 7 -23.02 -28.90 -28.94
CA ALA A 7 -22.99 -28.29 -27.62
C ALA A 7 -22.03 -27.08 -27.63
N LEU A 8 -22.59 -25.87 -27.56
CA LEU A 8 -21.84 -24.63 -27.35
C LEU A 8 -21.28 -24.60 -25.93
N PHE A 9 -19.98 -24.82 -25.77
CA PHE A 9 -19.28 -24.55 -24.52
C PHE A 9 -18.90 -23.06 -24.47
N LEU A 10 -19.69 -22.27 -23.75
CA LEU A 10 -19.35 -20.91 -23.36
C LEU A 10 -18.44 -20.96 -22.13
N PHE A 11 -17.13 -20.87 -22.34
CA PHE A 11 -16.19 -20.59 -21.25
C PHE A 11 -16.30 -19.12 -20.86
N ALA A 12 -17.15 -18.84 -19.87
CA ALA A 12 -17.11 -17.59 -19.13
C ALA A 12 -15.86 -17.60 -18.24
N ALA A 13 -14.73 -17.15 -18.78
CA ALA A 13 -13.55 -16.85 -17.97
C ALA A 13 -13.82 -15.57 -17.17
N MET A 14 -14.40 -15.74 -15.97
CA MET A 14 -14.35 -14.73 -14.91
C MET A 14 -12.91 -14.66 -14.39
N GLY A 15 -12.06 -13.99 -15.14
CA GLY A 15 -10.74 -13.58 -14.69
C GLY A 15 -10.89 -12.42 -13.73
N ALA A 16 -11.07 -12.73 -12.44
CA ALA A 16 -10.92 -11.76 -11.38
C ALA A 16 -9.47 -11.25 -11.38
N ILE A 17 -9.27 -10.00 -11.80
CA ILE A 17 -8.30 -9.13 -11.12
C ILE A 17 -9.03 -7.87 -10.68
N ALA A 18 -9.87 -8.03 -9.66
CA ALA A 18 -10.12 -6.94 -8.76
C ALA A 18 -8.79 -6.66 -8.01
N ASN A 19 -7.95 -5.82 -8.60
CA ASN A 19 -7.03 -5.00 -7.82
C ASN A 19 -7.65 -3.60 -7.71
N PRO A 20 -8.68 -3.36 -6.88
CA PRO A 20 -8.73 -2.09 -6.21
C PRO A 20 -7.62 -2.16 -5.16
N VAL A 21 -6.46 -1.55 -5.45
CA VAL A 21 -5.75 -0.94 -4.32
C VAL A 21 -6.64 0.22 -3.90
N GLU A 22 -7.52 -0.11 -2.98
CA GLU A 22 -8.40 0.78 -2.27
C GLU A 22 -7.53 1.85 -1.60
N GLY A 23 -7.93 3.11 -1.76
CA GLY A 23 -7.31 4.25 -1.08
C GLY A 23 -6.62 5.26 -2.00
N ASN A 24 -7.33 5.78 -3.00
CA ASN A 24 -7.17 7.20 -3.31
C ASN A 24 -7.81 7.99 -2.15
N SER A 25 -7.10 8.10 -1.03
CA SER A 25 -7.50 8.96 0.08
C SER A 25 -7.33 10.41 -0.37
N GLU A 26 -8.43 10.94 -0.88
CA GLU A 26 -9.11 12.09 -0.31
C GLU A 26 -8.23 13.27 0.12
N GLY A 27 -8.39 14.38 -0.61
CA GLY A 27 -8.36 15.73 -0.05
C GLY A 27 -7.07 16.15 0.66
N ILE A 28 -6.12 16.70 -0.09
CA ILE A 28 -5.03 17.50 0.48
C ILE A 28 -5.66 18.83 0.97
N ASP A 29 -6.13 18.84 2.22
CA ASP A 29 -6.38 20.06 2.98
C ASP A 29 -5.01 20.65 3.39
N VAL A 30 -4.61 21.69 2.67
CA VAL A 30 -3.36 22.44 2.94
C VAL A 30 -3.62 23.43 4.07
N ARG A 31 -3.72 22.90 5.29
CA ARG A 31 -3.53 23.66 6.53
C ARG A 31 -2.28 23.12 7.20
N ALA A 32 -1.57 23.96 7.96
CA ALA A 32 -0.36 23.57 8.69
C ALA A 32 -0.72 22.63 9.87
N THR A 33 -1.24 21.45 9.53
CA THR A 33 -1.63 20.34 10.37
C THR A 33 -0.60 19.26 10.21
N GLU A 34 -0.20 18.65 11.32
CA GLU A 34 0.74 17.54 11.40
C GLU A 34 0.55 16.54 10.23
N THR A 35 1.46 16.58 9.25
CA THR A 35 1.37 15.70 8.08
C THR A 35 1.90 14.34 8.47
N ILE A 36 0.99 13.41 8.70
CA ILE A 36 1.30 12.00 8.95
C ILE A 36 1.32 11.29 7.60
N PHE A 37 2.49 10.80 7.22
CA PHE A 37 2.65 9.97 6.04
C PHE A 37 2.60 8.51 6.42
N HIS A 38 1.67 7.78 5.81
CA HIS A 38 1.55 6.35 5.96
C HIS A 38 2.45 5.64 4.95
N GLY A 39 3.15 4.61 5.42
CA GLY A 39 4.11 3.85 4.64
C GLY A 39 4.10 2.36 4.97
N THR A 40 5.07 1.66 4.38
CA THR A 40 5.28 0.23 4.59
C THR A 40 6.72 -0.09 4.95
N CYS A 41 6.86 -1.09 5.81
CA CYS A 41 8.12 -1.56 6.34
C CYS A 41 8.87 -2.46 5.36
N SER A 42 10.16 -2.17 5.18
CA SER A 42 11.14 -3.05 4.56
C SER A 42 11.92 -3.79 5.63
N LYS A 43 11.54 -5.06 5.89
CA LYS A 43 12.19 -5.91 6.91
C LYS A 43 13.69 -6.11 6.68
N VAL A 44 14.12 -6.17 5.40
CA VAL A 44 15.53 -6.43 5.05
C VAL A 44 16.43 -5.25 5.44
N LYS A 45 15.91 -4.02 5.32
CA LYS A 45 16.65 -2.79 5.59
C LYS A 45 16.29 -2.13 6.91
N ASP A 46 15.24 -2.62 7.58
CA ASP A 46 14.62 -2.02 8.76
C ASP A 46 14.23 -0.55 8.53
N GLU A 47 13.57 -0.31 7.39
CA GLU A 47 13.22 1.02 6.89
C GLU A 47 11.72 1.15 6.63
N CYS A 48 11.16 2.31 6.96
CA CYS A 48 9.82 2.72 6.57
C CYS A 48 9.85 3.45 5.22
N ASN A 49 9.04 2.97 4.28
CA ASN A 49 8.90 3.53 2.94
C ASN A 49 7.56 4.25 2.85
N TYR A 50 7.56 5.57 2.68
CA TYR A 50 6.34 6.38 2.62
C TYR A 50 6.36 7.32 1.42
N LYS A 51 5.19 7.73 0.94
CA LYS A 51 5.08 8.77 -0.08
C LYS A 51 4.91 10.12 0.61
N GLY A 52 5.77 11.08 0.26
CA GLY A 52 5.68 12.46 0.76
C GLY A 52 4.62 13.29 0.03
N GLU A 53 4.56 14.59 0.31
CA GLU A 53 3.54 15.53 -0.20
C GLU A 53 3.46 15.59 -1.74
N HIS A 54 4.56 15.29 -2.42
CA HIS A 54 4.62 15.29 -3.89
C HIS A 54 4.56 13.88 -4.51
N GLY A 55 4.11 12.88 -3.74
CA GLY A 55 4.09 11.49 -4.18
C GLY A 55 5.48 10.84 -4.33
N LYS A 56 6.55 11.58 -4.00
CA LYS A 56 7.93 11.08 -3.99
C LYS A 56 8.07 10.01 -2.91
N LEU A 57 8.71 8.90 -3.26
CA LEU A 57 9.01 7.84 -2.31
C LEU A 57 10.19 8.27 -1.44
N HIS A 58 9.99 8.20 -0.13
CA HIS A 58 11.01 8.45 0.88
C HIS A 58 11.24 7.18 1.71
N HIS A 59 12.46 7.05 2.21
CA HIS A 59 12.90 5.94 3.03
C HIS A 59 13.50 6.51 4.32
N VAL A 60 13.02 6.04 5.46
CA VAL A 60 13.55 6.44 6.77
C VAL A 60 13.82 5.19 7.61
N LYS A 61 14.96 5.16 8.30
CA LYS A 61 15.29 4.05 9.20
C LYS A 61 14.35 4.00 10.38
N CYS A 62 13.88 2.81 10.70
CA CYS A 62 13.11 2.57 11.91
C CYS A 62 14.01 2.66 13.15
N PRO A 63 13.49 3.15 14.28
CA PRO A 63 14.24 3.23 15.51
C PRO A 63 14.39 1.82 16.10
N PRO A 64 15.47 1.53 16.85
CA PRO A 64 15.75 0.17 17.33
C PRO A 64 14.69 -0.40 18.29
N LYS A 65 13.87 0.47 18.89
CA LYS A 65 12.73 0.11 19.75
C LYS A 65 11.49 -0.35 18.98
N ASP A 66 11.33 0.11 17.74
CA ASP A 66 10.16 -0.13 16.90
C ASP A 66 10.68 -0.63 15.55
N LYS A 67 11.12 -1.90 15.50
CA LYS A 67 11.68 -2.50 14.28
C LYS A 67 10.58 -3.02 13.36
N CYS A 68 10.86 -3.10 12.07
CA CYS A 68 10.00 -3.76 11.11
C CYS A 68 9.99 -5.28 11.33
N THR A 69 9.04 -5.78 12.14
CA THR A 69 8.97 -7.22 12.47
C THR A 69 8.53 -8.07 11.28
N LYS A 70 7.70 -7.49 10.42
CA LYS A 70 7.12 -8.12 9.22
C LYS A 70 7.33 -7.24 7.98
N LYS A 71 7.69 -7.88 6.86
CA LYS A 71 7.76 -7.20 5.56
C LYS A 71 6.36 -6.71 5.17
N GLY A 72 6.24 -5.44 4.81
CA GLY A 72 4.96 -4.82 4.47
C GLY A 72 4.10 -4.45 5.70
N ALA A 73 4.64 -4.53 6.92
CA ALA A 73 3.97 -3.94 8.08
C ALA A 73 3.75 -2.44 7.87
N LYS A 74 2.72 -1.90 8.52
CA LYS A 74 2.44 -0.46 8.45
C LYS A 74 3.53 0.30 9.20
N CYS A 75 3.86 1.48 8.71
CA CYS A 75 4.69 2.44 9.44
C CYS A 75 4.17 3.85 9.19
N THR A 76 4.45 4.77 10.10
CA THR A 76 4.03 6.17 10.01
C THR A 76 5.21 7.09 10.21
N PHE A 77 5.29 8.13 9.39
CA PHE A 77 6.23 9.22 9.54
C PHE A 77 5.46 10.50 9.83
N ASN A 78 5.74 11.13 10.96
CA ASN A 78 5.21 12.43 11.32
C ASN A 78 6.23 13.50 10.93
N SER A 79 5.85 14.37 9.97
CA SER A 79 6.70 15.44 9.44
C SER A 79 7.10 16.48 10.48
N LYS A 80 6.18 16.78 11.41
CA LYS A 80 6.32 17.81 12.42
C LYS A 80 7.37 17.43 13.46
N ASP A 81 7.27 16.23 14.00
CA ASP A 81 8.18 15.71 15.02
C ASP A 81 9.40 14.98 14.42
N LYS A 82 9.43 14.82 13.09
CA LYS A 82 10.41 14.01 12.36
C LYS A 82 10.55 12.60 12.94
N LYS A 83 9.45 12.06 13.47
CA LYS A 83 9.40 10.79 14.18
C LYS A 83 8.81 9.73 13.27
N VAL A 84 9.44 8.57 13.26
CA VAL A 84 8.92 7.37 12.59
C VAL A 84 8.48 6.35 13.64
N ILE A 85 7.35 5.72 13.39
CA ILE A 85 6.84 4.58 14.17
C ILE A 85 6.70 3.41 13.20
N CYS A 86 7.34 2.29 13.51
CA CYS A 86 7.28 1.07 12.71
C CYS A 86 6.68 -0.08 13.54
N HIS A 87 6.15 -1.09 12.87
CA HIS A 87 5.48 -2.24 13.49
C HIS A 87 6.07 -3.57 12.99
#